data_AF-A0A497PYS9-F1
#
_entry.id   AF-A0A497PYS9-F1
#
_cell.length_a   1.000
_cell.length_b   1.000
_cell.length_c   1.000
_cell.angle_alpha   90.00
_cell.angle_beta   90.00
_cell.angle_gamma   90.00
#
_symmetry.space_group_name_H-M   'P 1'
#
loop_
_entity.id
_entity.type
_entity.pdbx_description
1 polymer ?
#
loop_
_entity_poly.entity_id
_entity_poly.type
_entity_poly.pdbx_seq_one_letter_code
_entity_poly.pdbx_strand_id
1 'polypeptide(L)'
;MENLTCEKTARVTTREQNIISHEKAYVRVEPGVLWAYIHDNGERVGIAFLGPARFAVDAIAETDEGAIGESVTGALGGVQLYFGESNLDKVSRPAETSDTNTSGYEDIRALIDDLNSVLEECCRESQIDKVHLDDPDKEYMLIGRDTNQERIILALSRDGGLILTHDKRVYVVKKDNIVSLSDEGVIVADKHGERVVLRSDGIDSLRILERIEPIVTHSIGSVMRGLGALKSIRSMKYGAGRLAGAADNVDDFDWKDE
;
A
#
# COMPACT_ATOMS: atom_id res chain seq x y z
N MET A 1 17.18 -6.47 -15.26
CA MET A 1 17.33 -5.21 -16.03
C MET A 1 18.79 -4.83 -15.98
N GLU A 2 19.56 -4.94 -17.05
CA GLU A 2 21.02 -4.97 -16.91
C GLU A 2 21.76 -3.64 -17.08
N ASN A 3 21.16 -2.54 -17.58
CA ASN A 3 21.89 -1.26 -17.72
C ASN A 3 20.99 0.00 -17.67
N LEU A 4 20.47 0.35 -16.49
CA LEU A 4 19.90 1.68 -16.29
C LEU A 4 21.03 2.72 -16.22
N THR A 5 20.97 3.74 -17.09
CA THR A 5 21.98 4.80 -17.14
C THR A 5 21.37 6.16 -17.44
N CYS A 6 21.95 7.23 -16.91
CA CYS A 6 21.57 8.59 -17.24
C CYS A 6 22.18 9.03 -18.58
N GLU A 7 21.45 9.85 -19.33
CA GLU A 7 21.95 10.55 -20.51
C GLU A 7 23.17 11.41 -20.14
N LYS A 8 24.17 11.48 -21.02
CA LYS A 8 25.43 12.23 -20.79
C LYS A 8 25.26 13.75 -20.81
N THR A 9 24.04 14.23 -21.00
CA THR A 9 23.71 15.65 -21.05
C THR A 9 22.66 15.94 -20.00
N ALA A 10 22.72 17.13 -19.41
CA ALA A 10 21.75 17.60 -18.46
C ALA A 10 20.97 18.79 -19.02
N ARG A 11 19.78 18.98 -18.48
CA ARG A 11 18.88 20.09 -18.79
C ARG A 11 18.51 20.79 -17.49
N VAL A 12 18.06 22.04 -17.61
CA VAL A 12 17.57 22.83 -16.48
C VAL A 12 16.18 23.36 -16.77
N THR A 13 15.28 23.22 -15.81
CA THR A 13 13.91 23.75 -15.90
C THR A 13 13.92 25.28 -15.87
N THR A 14 13.13 25.89 -16.74
CA THR A 14 12.97 27.36 -16.83
C THR A 14 11.66 27.86 -16.25
N ARG A 15 10.70 26.95 -16.04
CA ARG A 15 9.34 27.21 -15.54
C ARG A 15 8.90 26.05 -14.65
N GLU A 16 7.94 26.31 -13.77
CA GLU A 16 7.33 25.26 -12.96
C GLU A 16 6.57 24.25 -13.85
N GLN A 17 6.60 22.98 -13.47
CA GLN A 17 5.89 21.91 -14.16
C GLN A 17 5.59 20.75 -13.20
N ASN A 18 4.41 20.15 -13.35
CA ASN A 18 4.12 18.89 -12.67
C ASN A 18 4.71 17.73 -13.50
N ILE A 19 5.59 16.92 -12.89
CA ILE A 19 6.07 15.66 -13.47
C ILE A 19 5.12 14.50 -13.16
N ILE A 20 4.43 14.58 -12.02
CA ILE A 20 3.28 13.74 -11.69
C ILE A 20 2.08 14.66 -11.49
N SER A 21 0.99 14.35 -12.18
CA SER A 21 -0.28 15.08 -12.09
C SER A 21 -1.43 14.08 -12.07
N HIS A 22 -1.72 13.55 -10.89
CA HIS A 22 -2.73 12.54 -10.63
C HIS A 22 -3.76 13.07 -9.61
N GLU A 23 -4.98 12.53 -9.59
CA GLU A 23 -6.03 12.96 -8.65
C GLU A 23 -5.60 12.86 -7.18
N LYS A 24 -4.82 11.83 -6.86
CA LYS A 24 -4.32 11.53 -5.52
C LYS A 24 -2.91 12.04 -5.24
N ALA A 25 -2.17 12.52 -6.23
CA ALA A 25 -0.80 12.96 -6.01
C ALA A 25 -0.30 13.92 -7.07
N TYR A 26 0.54 14.86 -6.66
CA TYR A 26 1.35 15.63 -7.59
C TYR A 26 2.79 15.68 -7.14
N VAL A 27 3.68 15.80 -8.12
CA VAL A 27 5.08 16.14 -7.93
C VAL A 27 5.40 17.28 -8.85
N ARG A 28 5.80 18.41 -8.26
CA ARG A 28 6.07 19.66 -8.97
C ARG A 28 7.54 19.99 -8.87
N VAL A 29 8.15 20.25 -10.02
CA VAL A 29 9.49 20.83 -10.13
C VAL A 29 9.38 22.33 -10.36
N GLU A 30 10.27 23.10 -9.75
CA GLU A 30 10.37 24.55 -9.89
C GLU A 30 11.47 24.91 -10.91
N PRO A 31 11.59 26.18 -11.33
CA PRO A 31 12.73 26.63 -12.14
C PRO A 31 14.07 26.37 -11.44
N GLY A 32 15.09 25.99 -12.21
CA GLY A 32 16.44 25.69 -11.69
C GLY A 32 16.68 24.22 -11.32
N VAL A 33 15.71 23.33 -11.55
CA VAL A 33 15.92 21.88 -11.40
C VAL A 33 16.78 21.36 -12.54
N LEU A 34 17.90 20.75 -12.18
CA LEU A 34 18.79 20.02 -13.08
C LEU A 34 18.27 18.60 -13.26
N TRP A 35 18.26 18.09 -14.48
CA TRP A 35 17.78 16.74 -14.76
C TRP A 35 18.41 16.12 -16.00
N ALA A 36 18.39 14.78 -16.07
CA ALA A 36 18.83 13.99 -17.21
C ALA A 36 17.85 12.84 -17.46
N TYR A 37 17.73 12.39 -18.71
CA TYR A 37 16.95 11.20 -19.04
C TYR A 37 17.59 9.93 -18.48
N ILE A 38 16.77 9.01 -17.98
CA ILE A 38 17.19 7.64 -17.64
C ILE A 38 16.84 6.75 -18.83
N HIS A 39 17.81 5.93 -19.23
CA HIS A 39 17.67 4.95 -20.30
C HIS A 39 17.78 3.52 -19.78
N ASP A 40 16.96 2.62 -20.33
CA ASP A 40 17.12 1.16 -20.24
C ASP A 40 17.31 0.61 -21.66
N ASN A 41 18.44 -0.03 -21.94
CA ASN A 41 18.77 -0.57 -23.28
C ASN A 41 18.56 0.43 -24.44
N GLY A 42 18.77 1.72 -24.18
CA GLY A 42 18.60 2.82 -25.14
C GLY A 42 17.20 3.45 -25.15
N GLU A 43 16.19 2.82 -24.56
CA GLU A 43 14.85 3.37 -24.43
C GLU A 43 14.75 4.34 -23.25
N ARG A 44 14.03 5.46 -23.42
CA ARG A 44 13.81 6.43 -22.34
C ARG A 44 12.74 5.90 -21.39
N VAL A 45 13.11 5.65 -20.14
CA VAL A 45 12.21 5.08 -19.12
C VAL A 45 11.88 6.06 -17.98
N GLY A 46 12.58 7.20 -17.92
CA GLY A 46 12.39 8.15 -16.83
C GLY A 46 13.34 9.34 -16.86
N ILE A 47 13.41 10.05 -15.74
CA ILE A 47 14.36 11.13 -15.49
C ILE A 47 14.99 10.99 -14.10
N ALA A 48 16.24 11.37 -13.97
CA ALA A 48 16.87 11.67 -12.69
C ALA A 48 16.97 13.18 -12.56
N PHE A 49 16.60 13.74 -11.41
CA PHE A 49 16.56 15.19 -11.21
C PHE A 49 17.01 15.64 -9.83
N LEU A 50 17.46 16.88 -9.74
CA LEU A 50 17.97 17.53 -8.55
C LEU A 50 17.59 19.00 -8.55
N GLY A 51 17.12 19.50 -7.40
CA GLY A 51 16.84 20.92 -7.19
C GLY A 51 15.48 21.14 -6.51
N PRO A 52 14.94 22.38 -6.57
CA PRO A 52 13.70 22.73 -5.88
C PRO A 52 12.51 21.98 -6.47
N ALA A 53 11.97 21.04 -5.69
CA ALA A 53 10.78 20.28 -6.04
C ALA A 53 9.98 19.95 -4.79
N ARG A 54 8.68 19.70 -4.97
CA ARG A 54 7.75 19.37 -3.89
C ARG A 54 6.76 18.33 -4.32
N PHE A 55 6.23 17.61 -3.35
CA PHE A 55 5.19 16.62 -3.55
C PHE A 55 4.00 16.87 -2.62
N ALA A 56 2.83 16.43 -3.05
CA ALA A 56 1.71 16.20 -2.18
C ALA A 56 1.02 14.91 -2.60
N VAL A 57 0.58 14.15 -1.61
CA VAL A 57 -0.12 12.89 -1.77
C VAL A 57 -1.34 12.93 -0.87
N ASP A 58 -2.51 12.76 -1.46
CA ASP A 58 -3.75 12.49 -0.77
C ASP A 58 -3.86 10.97 -0.53
N ALA A 59 -3.44 10.51 0.64
CA ALA A 59 -3.59 9.12 1.05
C ALA A 59 -4.89 8.89 1.84
N ILE A 60 -5.89 9.74 1.65
CA ILE A 60 -7.21 9.60 2.27
C ILE A 60 -8.11 8.73 1.40
N ALA A 61 -8.71 7.71 2.03
CA ALA A 61 -9.81 6.93 1.48
C ALA A 61 -11.13 7.34 2.13
N GLU A 62 -12.13 7.65 1.32
CA GLU A 62 -13.49 7.92 1.76
C GLU A 62 -14.26 6.61 1.94
N THR A 63 -14.99 6.48 3.04
CA THR A 63 -15.82 5.32 3.39
C THR A 63 -17.20 5.77 3.83
N ASP A 64 -18.16 4.83 3.85
CA ASP A 64 -19.54 5.07 4.30
C ASP A 64 -19.61 5.57 5.77
N GLU A 65 -18.61 5.25 6.60
CA GLU A 65 -18.52 5.67 8.01
C GLU A 65 -17.62 6.89 8.26
N GLY A 66 -16.97 7.44 7.23
CA GLY A 66 -16.04 8.56 7.34
C GLY A 66 -14.79 8.43 6.47
N ALA A 67 -13.75 9.22 6.74
CA ALA A 67 -12.49 9.19 5.98
C ALA A 67 -11.35 8.57 6.80
N ILE A 68 -10.48 7.78 6.16
CA ILE A 68 -9.32 7.13 6.78
C ILE A 68 -8.06 7.52 6.00
N GLY A 69 -6.99 7.86 6.73
CA GLY A 69 -5.70 8.24 6.16
C GLY A 69 -5.38 9.71 6.42
N GLU A 70 -4.32 10.20 5.80
CA GLU A 70 -3.89 11.59 5.89
C GLU A 70 -3.27 12.06 4.59
N SER A 71 -3.26 13.38 4.38
CA SER A 71 -2.51 13.96 3.27
C SER A 71 -1.05 14.17 3.69
N VAL A 72 -0.13 13.75 2.84
CA VAL A 72 1.32 13.90 3.05
C VAL A 72 1.85 14.93 2.06
N THR A 73 2.59 15.92 2.55
CA THR A 73 3.22 16.94 1.70
C THR A 73 4.65 17.19 2.15
N GLY A 74 5.53 17.54 1.22
CA GLY A 74 6.91 17.83 1.56
C GLY A 74 7.71 18.41 0.39
N ALA A 75 8.89 18.90 0.72
CA ALA A 75 9.91 19.27 -0.25
C ALA A 75 10.82 18.08 -0.52
N LEU A 76 11.20 17.88 -1.79
CA LEU A 76 12.16 16.87 -2.19
C LEU A 76 13.58 17.39 -1.97
N GLY A 77 14.47 16.51 -1.52
CA GLY A 77 15.85 16.84 -1.18
C GLY A 77 16.83 15.82 -1.74
N GLY A 78 17.92 16.31 -2.35
CA GLY A 78 18.88 15.46 -3.05
C GLY A 78 18.36 14.96 -4.40
N VAL A 79 19.04 13.96 -4.96
CA VAL A 79 18.67 13.36 -6.25
C VAL A 79 17.40 12.54 -6.13
N GLN A 80 16.51 12.72 -7.09
CA GLN A 80 15.25 12.00 -7.21
C GLN A 80 15.23 11.23 -8.53
N LEU A 81 14.63 10.05 -8.52
CA LEU A 81 14.45 9.20 -9.69
C LEU A 81 12.96 9.11 -9.99
N TYR A 82 12.56 9.48 -11.20
CA TYR A 82 11.20 9.33 -11.69
C TYR A 82 11.18 8.40 -12.89
N PHE A 83 10.36 7.37 -12.84
CA PHE A 83 10.11 6.43 -13.92
C PHE A 83 8.69 6.64 -14.44
N GLY A 84 8.58 6.82 -15.76
CA GLY A 84 7.35 7.22 -16.43
C GLY A 84 7.60 8.31 -17.48
N GLU A 85 6.55 8.64 -18.24
CA GLU A 85 6.65 9.69 -19.24
C GLU A 85 6.90 11.06 -18.59
N SER A 86 7.86 11.81 -19.13
CA SER A 86 8.18 13.15 -18.67
C SER A 86 8.12 14.16 -19.81
N ASN A 87 7.43 15.27 -19.55
CA ASN A 87 7.33 16.40 -20.47
C ASN A 87 8.28 17.56 -20.12
N LEU A 88 9.25 17.34 -19.22
CA LEU A 88 10.17 18.40 -18.78
C LEU A 88 10.97 19.04 -19.92
N ASP A 89 11.22 18.32 -21.00
CA ASP A 89 11.86 18.85 -22.21
C ASP A 89 11.21 20.15 -22.71
N LYS A 90 9.88 20.25 -22.63
CA LYS A 90 9.10 21.41 -23.12
C LYS A 90 9.29 22.68 -22.30
N VAL A 91 9.72 22.53 -21.04
CA VAL A 91 9.92 23.64 -20.10
C VAL A 91 11.39 23.81 -19.72
N SER A 92 12.31 23.12 -20.41
CA SER A 92 13.73 23.09 -20.06
C SER A 92 14.63 23.52 -21.21
N ARG A 93 15.77 24.11 -20.86
CA ARG A 93 16.89 24.36 -21.78
C ARG A 93 18.06 23.43 -21.46
N PRO A 94 19.03 23.24 -22.37
CA PRO A 94 20.30 22.60 -22.03
C PRO A 94 20.95 23.29 -20.82
N ALA A 95 21.51 22.48 -19.91
CA ALA A 95 22.24 23.00 -18.76
C ALA A 95 23.60 23.56 -19.19
N GLU A 96 24.02 24.64 -18.55
CA GLU A 96 25.35 25.23 -18.66
C GLU A 96 26.13 24.97 -17.37
N THR A 97 27.45 25.11 -17.41
CA THR A 97 28.32 24.93 -16.22
C THR A 97 27.92 25.86 -15.06
N SER A 98 27.38 27.04 -15.36
CA SER A 98 26.85 27.98 -14.36
C SER A 98 25.67 27.39 -13.57
N ASP A 99 24.83 26.59 -14.22
CA ASP A 99 23.68 25.93 -13.57
C ASP A 99 24.15 24.84 -12.62
N THR A 100 25.12 24.02 -13.05
CA THR A 100 25.68 22.92 -12.23
C THR A 100 26.44 23.47 -11.01
N ASN A 101 27.18 24.56 -11.19
CA ASN A 101 27.90 25.24 -10.11
C ASN A 101 26.96 25.75 -9.02
N THR A 102 25.77 26.24 -9.39
CA THR A 102 24.77 26.73 -8.43
C THR A 102 24.25 25.60 -7.53
N SER A 103 24.28 24.37 -8.03
CA SER A 103 23.89 23.16 -7.30
C SER A 103 25.07 22.44 -6.63
N GLY A 104 26.27 23.04 -6.65
CA GLY A 104 27.46 22.49 -5.98
C GLY A 104 28.30 21.51 -6.81
N TYR A 105 28.07 21.40 -8.12
CA TYR A 105 28.85 20.52 -9.01
C TYR A 105 29.80 21.32 -9.89
N GLU A 106 31.03 20.84 -10.05
CA GLU A 106 32.07 21.50 -10.86
C GLU A 106 31.70 21.59 -12.35
N ASP A 107 31.02 20.57 -12.88
CA ASP A 107 30.56 20.51 -14.25
C ASP A 107 29.38 19.53 -14.44
N ILE A 108 28.90 19.41 -15.68
CA ILE A 108 27.83 18.48 -16.06
C ILE A 108 28.23 17.02 -15.81
N ARG A 109 29.51 16.68 -15.96
CA ARG A 109 29.96 15.29 -15.78
C ARG A 109 29.84 14.88 -14.32
N ALA A 110 30.29 15.72 -13.39
CA ALA A 110 30.15 15.49 -11.96
C ALA A 110 28.69 15.32 -11.54
N LEU A 111 27.77 16.12 -12.12
CA LEU A 111 26.33 15.95 -11.93
C LEU A 111 25.86 14.58 -12.42
N ILE A 112 26.17 14.21 -13.67
CA ILE A 112 25.73 12.93 -14.25
C ILE A 112 26.29 11.73 -13.48
N ASP A 113 27.54 11.82 -13.00
CA ASP A 113 28.16 10.78 -12.19
C ASP A 113 27.40 10.58 -10.86
N ASP A 114 26.94 11.67 -10.22
CA ASP A 114 26.12 11.59 -9.00
C ASP A 114 24.71 11.05 -9.26
N LEU A 115 24.05 11.50 -10.34
CA LEU A 115 22.75 10.95 -10.76
C LEU A 115 22.83 9.43 -11.02
N ASN A 116 23.90 8.98 -11.69
CA ASN A 116 24.15 7.56 -11.92
C ASN A 116 24.46 6.81 -10.61
N SER A 117 25.22 7.40 -9.69
CA SER A 117 25.52 6.78 -8.40
C SER A 117 24.24 6.49 -7.60
N VAL A 118 23.30 7.44 -7.55
CA VAL A 118 22.01 7.27 -6.89
C VAL A 118 21.13 6.26 -7.62
N LEU A 119 21.15 6.25 -8.96
CA LEU A 119 20.46 5.24 -9.76
C LEU A 119 20.99 3.83 -9.48
N GLU A 120 22.32 3.65 -9.43
CA GLU A 120 22.98 2.38 -9.11
C GLU A 120 22.72 1.92 -7.68
N GLU A 121 22.76 2.83 -6.70
CA GLU A 121 22.37 2.55 -5.32
C GLU A 121 20.91 2.08 -5.25
N CYS A 122 20.00 2.80 -5.90
CA CYS A 122 18.59 2.44 -5.94
C CYS A 122 18.38 1.04 -6.54
N CYS A 123 19.11 0.70 -7.61
CA CYS A 123 19.07 -0.63 -8.23
C CYS A 123 19.59 -1.73 -7.30
N ARG A 124 20.70 -1.49 -6.60
CA ARG A 124 21.31 -2.44 -5.66
C ARG A 124 20.44 -2.68 -4.43
N GLU A 125 19.93 -1.63 -3.81
CA GLU A 125 19.14 -1.73 -2.58
C GLU A 125 17.76 -2.34 -2.82
N SER A 126 17.11 -1.98 -3.93
CA SER A 126 15.67 -2.18 -4.07
C SER A 126 15.29 -3.43 -4.86
N GLN A 127 16.26 -4.29 -5.22
CA GLN A 127 16.04 -5.40 -6.18
C GLN A 127 15.23 -4.92 -7.39
N ILE A 128 15.60 -3.76 -7.98
CA ILE A 128 14.88 -3.16 -9.11
C ILE A 128 14.80 -4.08 -10.33
N ASP A 129 15.57 -5.18 -10.34
CA ASP A 129 15.36 -6.33 -11.22
C ASP A 129 13.91 -6.83 -11.30
N LYS A 130 13.02 -6.46 -10.36
CA LYS A 130 11.58 -6.77 -10.36
C LYS A 130 10.63 -5.56 -10.43
N VAL A 131 11.12 -4.33 -10.57
CA VAL A 131 10.23 -3.24 -10.98
C VAL A 131 9.91 -3.49 -12.45
N HIS A 132 8.88 -4.29 -12.71
CA HIS A 132 8.27 -4.36 -14.03
C HIS A 132 7.77 -2.94 -14.34
N LEU A 133 8.62 -2.15 -14.99
CA LEU A 133 8.21 -0.99 -15.79
C LEU A 133 7.29 -1.46 -16.93
N ASP A 134 7.36 -2.76 -17.25
CA ASP A 134 6.44 -3.49 -18.12
C ASP A 134 5.07 -3.78 -17.49
N ASP A 135 4.83 -3.40 -16.23
CA ASP A 135 3.51 -3.53 -15.60
C ASP A 135 2.58 -2.48 -16.23
N PRO A 136 1.61 -2.89 -17.08
CA PRO A 136 0.73 -1.97 -17.78
C PRO A 136 -0.12 -1.13 -16.82
N ASP A 137 -0.23 -1.56 -15.56
CA ASP A 137 -0.98 -0.86 -14.54
C ASP A 137 -0.15 0.22 -13.83
N LYS A 138 1.19 0.19 -13.83
CA LYS A 138 2.02 1.23 -13.21
C LYS A 138 2.21 2.39 -14.18
N GLU A 139 1.65 3.55 -13.84
CA GLU A 139 1.76 4.72 -14.68
C GLU A 139 3.01 5.54 -14.34
N TYR A 140 3.32 5.66 -13.05
CA TYR A 140 4.38 6.53 -12.55
C TYR A 140 5.02 5.96 -11.28
N MET A 141 6.35 6.10 -11.16
CA MET A 141 7.07 5.79 -9.93
C MET A 141 8.09 6.87 -9.62
N LEU A 142 8.05 7.46 -8.43
CA LEU A 142 9.07 8.35 -7.88
C LEU A 142 9.79 7.61 -6.74
N ILE A 143 11.11 7.62 -6.77
CA ILE A 143 11.98 7.17 -5.67
C ILE A 143 12.94 8.31 -5.34
N GLY A 144 13.09 8.62 -4.06
CA GLY A 144 14.07 9.60 -3.63
C GLY A 144 13.98 9.91 -2.16
N ARG A 145 14.23 11.16 -1.78
CA ARG A 145 14.25 11.61 -0.39
C ARG A 145 13.64 12.99 -0.23
N ASP A 146 13.10 13.27 0.96
CA ASP A 146 12.71 14.62 1.34
C ASP A 146 13.91 15.46 1.82
N THR A 147 13.67 16.71 2.18
CA THR A 147 14.71 17.60 2.74
C THR A 147 15.27 17.15 4.10
N ASN A 148 14.57 16.26 4.82
CA ASN A 148 15.03 15.65 6.07
C ASN A 148 15.79 14.33 5.82
N GLN A 149 16.04 13.96 4.56
CA GLN A 149 16.66 12.70 4.14
C GLN A 149 15.80 11.44 4.33
N GLU A 150 14.51 11.61 4.61
CA GLU A 150 13.58 10.49 4.72
C GLU A 150 13.27 9.93 3.33
N ARG A 151 13.30 8.60 3.20
CA ARG A 151 13.06 7.93 1.92
C ARG A 151 11.61 8.12 1.48
N ILE A 152 11.43 8.43 0.20
CA ILE A 152 10.13 8.51 -0.46
C ILE A 152 10.07 7.45 -1.56
N ILE A 153 9.03 6.65 -1.56
CA ILE A 153 8.62 5.83 -2.71
C ILE A 153 7.15 6.16 -2.98
N LEU A 154 6.86 6.71 -4.15
CA LEU A 154 5.50 6.96 -4.62
C LEU A 154 5.29 6.19 -5.91
N ALA A 155 4.34 5.27 -5.92
CA ALA A 155 3.91 4.58 -7.13
C ALA A 155 2.41 4.83 -7.36
N LEU A 156 2.04 5.10 -8.61
CA LEU A 156 0.68 5.35 -9.03
C LEU A 156 0.32 4.40 -10.15
N SER A 157 -0.90 3.84 -10.09
CA SER A 157 -1.45 3.02 -11.14
C SER A 157 -2.53 3.75 -11.94
N ARG A 158 -2.72 3.33 -13.19
CA ARG A 158 -3.74 3.89 -14.10
C ARG A 158 -5.17 3.74 -13.57
N ASP A 159 -5.42 2.74 -12.72
CA ASP A 159 -6.73 2.48 -12.11
C ASP A 159 -6.95 3.23 -10.78
N GLY A 160 -6.12 4.24 -10.49
CA GLY A 160 -6.23 5.09 -9.30
C GLY A 160 -5.62 4.48 -8.04
N GLY A 161 -4.84 3.41 -8.18
CA GLY A 161 -4.07 2.84 -7.07
C GLY A 161 -2.87 3.73 -6.73
N LEU A 162 -2.58 3.81 -5.44
CA LEU A 162 -1.49 4.61 -4.89
C LEU A 162 -0.73 3.80 -3.84
N ILE A 163 0.59 3.80 -3.95
CA ILE A 163 1.50 3.32 -2.91
C ILE A 163 2.40 4.48 -2.53
N LEU A 164 2.41 4.85 -1.26
CA LEU A 164 3.34 5.83 -0.69
C LEU A 164 4.09 5.19 0.47
N THR A 165 5.41 5.20 0.41
CA THR A 165 6.29 5.04 1.58
C THR A 165 6.96 6.37 1.84
N HIS A 166 6.81 6.91 3.05
CA HIS A 166 7.50 8.12 3.49
C HIS A 166 7.79 8.01 5.00
N ASP A 167 9.06 8.15 5.39
CA ASP A 167 9.51 7.86 6.76
C ASP A 167 9.10 6.42 7.17
N LYS A 168 8.52 6.23 8.35
CA LYS A 168 7.97 4.95 8.84
C LYS A 168 6.55 4.69 8.40
N ARG A 169 6.00 5.50 7.50
CA ARG A 169 4.61 5.43 7.07
C ARG A 169 4.49 4.75 5.71
N VAL A 170 3.53 3.86 5.59
CA VAL A 170 3.17 3.23 4.31
C VAL A 170 1.68 3.37 4.08
N TYR A 171 1.29 3.86 2.92
CA TYR A 171 -0.10 3.90 2.47
C TYR A 171 -0.22 3.10 1.18
N VAL A 172 -1.22 2.23 1.13
CA VAL A 172 -1.65 1.55 -0.08
C VAL A 172 -3.13 1.83 -0.23
N VAL A 173 -3.49 2.67 -1.20
CA VAL A 173 -4.87 3.03 -1.50
C VAL A 173 -5.22 2.41 -2.85
N LYS A 174 -6.33 1.66 -2.93
CA LYS A 174 -6.83 1.14 -4.20
C LYS A 174 -8.35 1.16 -4.23
N LYS A 175 -8.91 2.06 -5.04
CA LYS A 175 -10.36 2.32 -5.18
C LYS A 175 -11.02 2.60 -3.83
N ASP A 176 -11.40 1.52 -3.17
CA ASP A 176 -12.29 1.44 -2.03
C ASP A 176 -11.59 0.80 -0.82
N ASN A 177 -10.31 0.44 -0.93
CA ASN A 177 -9.57 -0.20 0.15
C ASN A 177 -8.32 0.62 0.49
N ILE A 178 -8.02 0.70 1.77
CA ILE A 178 -6.81 1.33 2.28
C ILE A 178 -6.07 0.38 3.23
N VAL A 179 -4.76 0.32 3.05
CA VAL A 179 -3.83 -0.20 4.04
C VAL A 179 -2.95 0.96 4.46
N SER A 180 -2.88 1.23 5.76
CA SER A 180 -1.99 2.24 6.33
C SER A 180 -1.15 1.60 7.42
N LEU A 181 0.16 1.80 7.37
CA LEU A 181 1.11 1.48 8.42
C LEU A 181 1.64 2.79 8.98
N SER A 182 1.60 2.94 10.30
CA SER A 182 2.22 4.04 11.04
C SER A 182 2.74 3.55 12.39
N ASP A 183 3.29 4.47 13.20
CA ASP A 183 3.69 4.17 14.57
C ASP A 183 2.52 3.69 15.46
N GLU A 184 1.27 3.95 15.06
CA GLU A 184 0.07 3.52 15.77
C GLU A 184 -0.37 2.09 15.42
N GLY A 185 0.21 1.48 14.39
CA GLY A 185 -0.09 0.12 13.95
C GLY A 185 -0.40 0.02 12.44
N VAL A 186 -1.02 -1.11 12.07
CA VAL A 186 -1.52 -1.38 10.71
C VAL A 186 -3.02 -1.26 10.69
N ILE A 187 -3.55 -0.42 9.81
CA ILE A 187 -4.99 -0.28 9.56
C ILE A 187 -5.27 -0.86 8.18
N VAL A 188 -6.23 -1.79 8.12
CA VAL A 188 -6.81 -2.28 6.86
C VAL A 188 -8.29 -1.93 6.88
N ALA A 189 -8.77 -1.18 5.90
CA ALA A 189 -10.17 -0.79 5.82
C ALA A 189 -10.73 -0.91 4.40
N ASP A 190 -12.04 -1.18 4.32
CA ASP A 190 -12.82 -1.18 3.09
C ASP A 190 -13.72 0.07 2.98
N LYS A 191 -14.39 0.23 1.84
CA LYS A 191 -15.31 1.34 1.57
C LYS A 191 -16.51 1.42 2.51
N HIS A 192 -16.88 0.32 3.14
CA HIS A 192 -18.02 0.27 4.05
C HIS A 192 -17.62 0.75 5.45
N GLY A 193 -16.35 1.11 5.67
CA GLY A 193 -15.83 1.54 6.96
C GLY A 193 -15.45 0.37 7.87
N GLU A 194 -15.60 -0.88 7.40
CA GLU A 194 -15.14 -2.04 8.14
C GLU A 194 -13.61 -2.01 8.18
N ARG A 195 -13.05 -2.01 9.39
CA ARG A 195 -11.61 -1.87 9.60
C ARG A 195 -11.07 -2.87 10.59
N VAL A 196 -9.86 -3.35 10.34
CA VAL A 196 -9.04 -4.11 11.27
C VAL A 196 -7.82 -3.28 11.61
N VAL A 197 -7.56 -3.10 12.91
CA VAL A 197 -6.41 -2.34 13.39
C VAL A 197 -5.49 -3.30 14.14
N LEU A 198 -4.30 -3.55 13.62
CA LEU A 198 -3.28 -4.36 14.29
C LEU A 198 -2.30 -3.42 15.00
N ARG A 199 -2.18 -3.56 16.31
CA ARG A 199 -1.27 -2.80 17.16
C ARG A 199 -0.28 -3.73 17.85
N SER A 200 0.74 -3.13 18.47
CA SER A 200 1.74 -3.89 19.24
C SER A 200 1.13 -4.67 20.42
N ASP A 201 -0.01 -4.22 20.95
CA ASP A 201 -0.71 -4.79 22.11
C ASP A 201 -1.92 -5.65 21.76
N GLY A 202 -2.27 -5.79 20.46
CA GLY A 202 -3.36 -6.66 20.03
C GLY A 202 -4.00 -6.28 18.70
N ILE A 203 -5.17 -6.87 18.43
CA ILE A 203 -6.01 -6.56 17.27
C ILE A 203 -7.26 -5.84 17.77
N ASP A 204 -7.42 -4.59 17.35
CA ASP A 204 -8.58 -3.73 17.60
C ASP A 204 -9.55 -3.79 16.40
N SER A 205 -10.84 -3.61 16.69
CA SER A 205 -11.93 -3.59 15.70
C SER A 205 -12.15 -4.94 15.00
N LEU A 206 -12.80 -5.85 15.72
CA LEU A 206 -13.39 -7.06 15.18
C LEU A 206 -14.92 -6.93 15.19
N ARG A 207 -15.49 -5.87 14.61
CA ARG A 207 -16.96 -5.76 14.42
C ARG A 207 -17.52 -6.95 13.63
N ILE A 208 -16.68 -7.58 12.81
CA ILE A 208 -16.96 -8.90 12.21
C ILE A 208 -17.32 -9.98 13.25
N LEU A 209 -16.69 -9.99 14.43
CA LEU A 209 -17.04 -10.93 15.50
C LEU A 209 -18.38 -10.60 16.17
N GLU A 210 -18.80 -9.33 16.21
CA GLU A 210 -20.15 -8.96 16.67
C GLU A 210 -21.23 -9.54 15.74
N ARG A 211 -20.93 -9.72 14.45
CA ARG A 211 -21.81 -10.43 13.50
C ARG A 211 -21.78 -11.96 13.64
N ILE A 212 -20.79 -12.53 14.31
CA ILE A 212 -20.74 -13.98 14.61
C ILE A 212 -21.68 -14.32 15.76
N GLU A 213 -21.89 -13.40 16.70
CA GLU A 213 -22.72 -13.67 17.89
C GLU A 213 -24.16 -14.06 17.54
N PRO A 214 -24.89 -13.40 16.62
CA PRO A 214 -26.20 -13.86 16.17
C PRO A 214 -26.15 -15.23 15.50
N ILE A 215 -25.10 -15.52 14.71
CA ILE A 215 -24.97 -16.79 13.97
C ILE A 215 -24.73 -17.96 14.94
N VAL A 216 -23.85 -17.78 15.92
CA VAL A 216 -23.58 -18.75 16.97
C VAL A 216 -24.82 -18.92 17.86
N THR A 217 -25.46 -17.83 18.25
CA THR A 217 -26.69 -17.84 19.06
C THR A 217 -27.84 -18.54 18.33
N HIS A 218 -28.00 -18.31 17.02
CA HIS A 218 -29.02 -18.98 16.21
C HIS A 218 -28.72 -20.47 16.04
N SER A 219 -27.45 -20.83 15.86
CA SER A 219 -27.01 -22.21 15.71
C SER A 219 -27.21 -23.01 17.00
N ILE A 220 -26.79 -22.46 18.15
CA ILE A 220 -27.04 -23.06 19.47
C ILE A 220 -28.55 -23.10 19.76
N GLY A 221 -29.28 -22.03 19.47
CA GLY A 221 -30.73 -21.95 19.64
C GLY A 221 -31.52 -22.95 18.78
N SER A 222 -31.05 -23.25 17.56
CA SER A 222 -31.64 -24.28 16.68
C SER A 222 -31.33 -25.69 17.16
N VAL A 223 -30.09 -25.95 17.62
CA VAL A 223 -29.71 -27.24 18.20
C VAL A 223 -30.48 -27.50 19.51
N MET A 224 -30.63 -26.49 20.37
CA MET A 224 -31.42 -26.61 21.60
C MET A 224 -32.92 -26.76 21.32
N ARG A 225 -33.47 -26.12 20.28
CA ARG A 225 -34.85 -26.37 19.84
C ARG A 225 -35.03 -27.78 19.27
N GLY A 226 -34.05 -28.29 18.52
CA GLY A 226 -34.04 -29.67 18.03
C GLY A 226 -33.95 -30.71 19.17
N LEU A 227 -33.15 -30.45 20.20
CA LEU A 227 -33.08 -31.27 21.41
C LEU A 227 -34.36 -31.16 22.28
N GLY A 228 -35.00 -29.99 22.32
CA GLY A 228 -36.31 -29.80 22.95
C GLY A 228 -37.42 -30.60 22.26
N ALA A 229 -37.41 -30.67 20.93
CA ALA A 229 -38.32 -31.52 20.15
C ALA A 229 -38.05 -33.02 20.34
N LEU A 230 -36.81 -33.42 20.63
CA LEU A 230 -36.48 -34.81 20.98
C LEU A 230 -36.92 -35.18 22.40
N LYS A 231 -37.00 -34.23 23.34
CA LYS A 231 -37.59 -34.48 24.67
C LYS A 231 -39.10 -34.70 24.63
N SER A 232 -39.83 -34.19 23.63
CA SER A 232 -41.28 -34.45 23.50
C SER A 232 -41.63 -35.78 22.83
N ILE A 233 -40.65 -36.52 22.29
CA ILE A 233 -40.90 -37.82 21.63
C ILE A 233 -40.87 -38.99 22.64
N ARG A 234 -40.43 -38.79 23.89
CA ARG A 234 -40.41 -39.84 24.92
C ARG A 234 -41.70 -40.00 25.75
N SER A 235 -42.75 -39.20 25.52
CA SER A 235 -44.01 -39.30 26.28
C SER A 235 -45.19 -39.94 25.51
N MET A 236 -44.98 -40.54 24.34
CA MET A 236 -46.01 -41.28 23.59
C MET A 236 -45.78 -42.80 23.60
N LYS A 237 -45.60 -43.41 24.78
CA LYS A 237 -45.74 -44.88 24.95
C LYS A 237 -46.25 -45.24 26.36
N TYR A 238 -47.41 -44.72 26.75
CA TYR A 238 -48.21 -45.36 27.81
C TYR A 238 -49.69 -45.18 27.50
N GLY A 239 -50.31 -46.21 26.90
CA GLY A 239 -51.73 -46.16 26.54
C GLY A 239 -52.27 -47.35 25.75
N ALA A 240 -51.86 -48.58 26.05
CA ALA A 240 -52.57 -49.85 25.80
C ALA A 240 -51.61 -50.97 26.28
N GLY A 241 -51.84 -51.69 27.36
CA GLY A 241 -53.07 -52.41 27.64
C GLY A 241 -52.90 -53.88 27.27
N ARG A 242 -52.07 -54.59 28.06
CA ARG A 242 -52.04 -56.05 28.32
C ARG A 242 -51.97 -57.02 27.12
N LEU A 243 -50.92 -57.85 27.10
CA LEU A 243 -51.05 -59.31 27.31
C LEU A 243 -49.68 -60.00 27.43
N ALA A 244 -49.56 -60.79 28.50
CA ALA A 244 -48.78 -62.02 28.64
C ALA A 244 -47.24 -62.03 28.53
N GLY A 245 -46.59 -62.33 29.66
CA GLY A 245 -45.71 -63.51 29.75
C GLY A 245 -44.20 -63.27 29.91
N ALA A 246 -43.69 -63.73 31.06
CA ALA A 246 -42.34 -64.27 31.34
C ALA A 246 -41.11 -63.35 31.09
N ALA A 247 -40.36 -62.99 32.15
CA ALA A 247 -39.12 -63.66 32.62
C ALA A 247 -38.06 -63.71 31.50
N ASP A 248 -36.85 -63.18 31.61
CA ASP A 248 -35.85 -63.30 32.67
C ASP A 248 -34.67 -62.37 32.25
N ASN A 249 -34.11 -61.52 33.12
CA ASN A 249 -32.89 -61.72 33.91
C ASN A 249 -31.58 -61.15 33.29
N VAL A 250 -30.84 -60.43 34.15
CA VAL A 250 -29.38 -60.13 34.19
C VAL A 250 -28.74 -59.34 33.01
N ASP A 251 -27.75 -58.46 33.18
CA ASP A 251 -26.82 -58.23 34.30
C ASP A 251 -26.19 -56.83 34.20
N ASP A 252 -25.62 -56.42 35.32
CA ASP A 252 -24.88 -55.21 35.65
C ASP A 252 -23.78 -54.81 34.63
N PHE A 253 -23.55 -53.50 34.44
CA PHE A 253 -22.18 -52.98 34.27
C PHE A 253 -22.11 -51.51 34.71
N ASP A 254 -21.62 -51.37 35.94
CA ASP A 254 -21.34 -50.15 36.70
C ASP A 254 -19.87 -49.77 36.47
N TRP A 255 -19.57 -48.60 35.86
CA TRP A 255 -18.23 -48.00 35.91
C TRP A 255 -18.32 -46.52 36.23
N LYS A 256 -17.64 -46.17 37.33
CA LYS A 256 -17.68 -44.95 38.10
C LYS A 256 -16.95 -43.77 37.45
N ASP A 257 -17.38 -42.58 37.89
CA ASP A 257 -16.68 -41.30 37.80
C ASP A 257 -15.32 -41.33 38.51
N GLU A 258 -14.29 -40.78 37.86
CA GLU A 258 -13.32 -39.76 38.35
C GLU A 258 -12.40 -39.27 37.22
#